data_AF-A0A3D5YHX0-F1
#
_entry.id   AF-A0A3D5YHX0-F1
#
_cell.length_a   1.000
_cell.length_b   1.000
_cell.length_c   1.000
_cell.angle_alpha   90.00
_cell.angle_beta   90.00
_cell.angle_gamma   90.00
#
_symmetry.space_group_name_H-M   'P 1'
#
loop_
_entity.id
_entity.type
_entity.pdbx_description
1 polymer ?
#
loop_
_entity_poly.entity_id
_entity_poly.type
_entity_poly.pdbx_seq_one_letter_code
_entity_poly.pdbx_strand_id
1 'polypeptide(L)' 'MIVDDLIDSGKTMKYILDQYTFNPLETKIATIYCKSKATFKPDFFVEEIPAEERIVFPYER' A
#
# COMPACT_ATOMS: atom_id res chain seq x y z
N MET A 1 -12.49 2.83 -1.19
CA MET A 1 -11.10 3.00 -1.63
C MET A 1 -10.24 3.20 -0.40
N ILE A 2 -9.18 2.42 -0.25
CA ILE A 2 -8.19 2.57 0.81
C ILE A 2 -6.97 3.25 0.18
N VAL A 3 -6.39 4.23 0.87
CA VAL A 3 -5.21 4.97 0.42
C VAL A 3 -4.14 4.88 1.49
N ASP A 4 -2.93 4.54 1.09
CA ASP A 4 -1.74 4.47 1.96
C ASP A 4 -0.54 5.12 1.26
N ASP A 5 0.45 5.59 2.00
CA ASP A 5 1.62 6.29 1.42
C ASP A 5 2.60 5.34 0.72
N LEU A 6 2.85 4.17 1.32
CA LEU A 6 3.83 3.18 0.91
C LEU A 6 3.34 1.76 1.20
N ILE A 7 3.37 0.91 0.18
CA ILE A 7 3.29 -0.54 0.37
C ILE A 7 4.70 -1.13 0.37
N ASP A 8 5.20 -1.49 1.56
CA ASP A 8 6.53 -2.12 1.71
C ASP A 8 6.50 -3.65 1.53
N SER A 9 5.81 -4.35 2.44
CA SER A 9 5.60 -5.80 2.33
C SER A 9 4.18 -6.19 1.92
N GLY A 10 3.22 -5.29 2.10
CA GLY A 10 1.79 -5.59 1.90
C GLY A 10 1.06 -6.15 3.12
N LYS A 11 1.76 -6.42 4.23
CA LYS A 11 1.15 -7.02 5.43
C LYS A 11 0.06 -6.14 6.05
N THR A 12 0.23 -4.82 6.04
CA THR A 12 -0.77 -3.87 6.54
C THR A 12 -2.07 -3.99 5.75
N MET A 13 -1.99 -3.95 4.41
CA MET A 13 -3.17 -4.11 3.56
C MET A 13 -3.83 -5.46 3.75
N LYS A 14 -3.04 -6.54 3.82
CA LYS A 14 -3.57 -7.88 4.12
C LYS A 14 -4.34 -7.90 5.43
N TYR A 15 -3.76 -7.36 6.51
CA TYR A 15 -4.42 -7.31 7.81
C TYR A 15 -5.73 -6.51 7.74
N ILE A 16 -5.72 -5.34 7.08
CA ILE A 16 -6.92 -4.51 6.93
C ILE A 16 -8.04 -5.26 6.19
N LEU A 17 -7.71 -5.90 5.06
CA LEU A 17 -8.69 -6.68 4.29
C LEU A 17 -9.18 -7.94 5.03
N ASP A 18 -8.34 -8.53 5.88
CA ASP A 18 -8.72 -9.70 6.68
C ASP A 18 -9.61 -9.31 7.90
N GLN A 19 -9.43 -8.11 8.46
CA GLN A 19 -10.15 -7.68 9.68
C GLN A 19 -11.43 -6.89 9.40
N TYR A 20 -11.52 -6.23 8.25
CA TYR A 20 -12.62 -5.33 7.94
C TYR A 20 -13.35 -5.77 6.68
N THR A 21 -14.68 -5.82 6.77
CA THR A 21 -15.53 -5.93 5.59
C THR A 21 -15.89 -4.54 5.11
N PHE A 22 -15.52 -4.23 3.88
CA PHE A 22 -15.82 -2.95 3.26
C PHE A 22 -17.07 -3.08 2.37
N ASN A 23 -17.90 -2.03 2.38
CA ASN A 23 -19.07 -1.90 1.52
C ASN A 23 -18.93 -0.57 0.73
N PRO A 24 -18.95 -0.56 -0.61
CA PRO A 24 -19.23 -1.65 -1.56
C PRO A 24 -18.16 -2.76 -1.60
N LEU A 25 -18.58 -3.97 -2.03
CA LEU A 25 -17.77 -5.21 -2.10
C LEU A 25 -16.47 -5.07 -2.92
N GLU A 26 -16.37 -4.07 -3.79
CA GLU A 26 -15.20 -3.83 -4.63
C GLU A 26 -14.31 -2.72 -4.06
N THR A 27 -13.63 -3.02 -2.94
CA THR A 27 -12.68 -2.08 -2.37
C THR A 27 -11.38 -2.07 -3.15
N LYS A 28 -11.08 -0.93 -3.77
CA LYS A 28 -9.79 -0.64 -4.42
C LYS A 28 -8.78 -0.07 -3.44
N ILE A 29 -7.50 -0.35 -3.67
CA ILE A 29 -6.35 0.14 -2.90
C ILE A 29 -5.45 0.98 -3.80
N ALA A 30 -5.08 2.17 -3.33
CA ALA A 30 -4.16 3.07 -3.99
C ALA A 30 -3.00 3.44 -3.08
N THR A 31 -1.79 3.58 -3.64
CA THR A 31 -0.63 4.07 -2.91
C THR A 31 0.22 5.02 -3.75
N ILE A 32 1.07 5.82 -3.11
CA ILE A 32 2.05 6.62 -3.85
C ILE A 32 3.18 5.70 -4.31
N TYR A 33 3.79 4.96 -3.36
CA TYR A 33 4.95 4.12 -3.62
C TYR A 33 4.67 2.64 -3.32
N CYS A 34 5.10 1.76 -4.22
CA CYS A 34 5.03 0.31 -4.03
C CYS A 34 6.43 -0.29 -4.11
N LYS A 35 6.86 -1.05 -3.10
CA LYS A 35 8.16 -1.73 -3.15
C LYS A 35 8.11 -2.89 -4.14
N SER A 36 9.20 -3.09 -4.88
CA SER A 36 9.32 -4.22 -5.81
C SER A 36 9.18 -5.59 -5.13
N LYS A 37 9.63 -5.70 -3.88
CA LYS A 37 9.47 -6.91 -3.03
C LYS A 37 8.06 -7.12 -2.44
N ALA A 38 7.14 -6.17 -2.60
CA ALA A 38 5.81 -6.28 -2.00
C ALA A 38 5.06 -7.48 -2.58
N THR A 39 4.58 -8.38 -1.72
CA THR A 39 3.80 -9.55 -2.14
C THR A 39 2.34 -9.21 -2.41
N PHE A 40 1.88 -8.09 -1.87
CA PHE A 40 0.59 -7.49 -2.17
C PHE A 40 0.79 -6.34 -3.17
N LYS A 41 0.06 -6.34 -4.28
CA LYS A 41 0.08 -5.25 -5.27
C LYS A 41 -1.23 -4.46 -5.19
N PRO A 42 -1.17 -3.11 -5.05
CA PRO A 42 -2.35 -2.26 -5.04
C PRO A 42 -2.96 -2.18 -6.44
N ASP A 43 -4.23 -1.78 -6.53
CA ASP A 43 -4.89 -1.52 -7.82
C ASP A 43 -4.26 -0.33 -8.55
N PHE A 44 -3.79 0.66 -7.78
CA PHE A 44 -3.16 1.87 -8.30
C PHE A 44 -1.89 2.22 -7.51
N PHE A 45 -0.83 2.58 -8.21
CA PHE A 45 0.37 3.15 -7.62
C PHE A 45 0.99 4.19 -8.57
N VAL A 46 1.66 5.20 -8.02
CA VAL A 46 2.37 6.20 -8.83
C VAL A 46 3.70 5.64 -9.29
N GLU A 47 4.45 5.00 -8.39
CA GLU A 47 5.78 4.50 -8.68
C GLU A 47 6.08 3.18 -7.97
N GLU A 48 6.68 2.22 -8.70
CA GLU A 48 7.32 1.05 -8.11
C GLU A 48 8.80 1.37 -7.85
N ILE A 49 9.25 1.14 -6.61
CA ILE A 49 10.60 1.49 -6.17
C ILE A 49 11.38 0.26 -5.65
N PRO A 50 12.72 0.26 -5.72
CA PRO A 50 13.55 -0.82 -5.21
C PRO A 50 13.30 -1.17 -3.75
N ALA A 51 13.51 -2.44 -3.40
CA ALA A 51 13.21 -3.04 -2.11
C ALA A 51 13.96 -2.39 -0.93
N GLU A 52 15.17 -1.90 -1.21
CA GLU A 52 16.16 -1.36 -0.30
C GLU A 52 16.10 0.17 -0.16
N GLU A 53 15.42 0.85 -1.08
CA GLU A 53 15.30 2.30 -1.01
C GLU A 53 14.51 2.72 0.24
N ARG A 54 14.89 3.82 0.88
CA ARG A 54 14.17 4.35 2.03
C ARG A 54 13.62 5.72 1.69
N ILE A 55 12.31 5.87 1.82
CA ILE A 55 11.63 7.15 1.71
C ILE A 55 11.53 7.75 3.12
N VAL A 56 11.77 9.05 3.22
CA VAL A 56 11.46 9.84 4.41
C VAL A 56 10.37 10.82 4.01
N PHE A 57 9.17 10.61 4.53
CA PHE A 57 8.03 11.42 4.14
C PHE A 57 8.04 12.77 4.87
N PRO A 58 7.49 13.85 4.27
CA PRO A 58 7.47 15.17 4.88
C PRO A 58 6.74 15.24 6.24
N TYR A 59 5.78 14.35 6.47
CA TYR A 59 4.96 14.28 7.70
C TYR A 59 5.55 13.39 8.81
N GLU A 60 6.70 12.76 8.58
CA GLU A 60 7.41 11.97 9.61
C GLU A 60 8.35 12.85 10.48
N ARG A 61 8.17 14.18 10.46
CA ARG A 61 9.02 15.17 11.12
C ARG A 61 8.28 15.95 12.20
#